data_AF-J4H4R4-F1
#
_entry.id   AF-J4H4R4-F1
#
_cell.length_a   1.000
_cell.length_b   1.000
_cell.length_c   1.000
_cell.angle_alpha   90.00
_cell.angle_beta   90.00
_cell.angle_gamma   90.00
#
_symmetry.space_group_name_H-M   'P 1'
#
loop_
_entity.id
_entity.type
_entity.pdbx_description
1 polymer ?
#
loop_
_entity_poly.entity_id
_entity_poly.type
_entity_poly.pdbx_seq_one_letter_code
_entity_poly.pdbx_strand_id
1 'polypeptide(L)'
;MLEESANRGGADLRDLIEPVWTGTVAYRGLISVGRLVGANGEHRTIGTPMMYCGKGKAGLSHPCATGSVVNVVAFVSQLEKEGTPYGGPWVEDCSKQELLDCYAGWEPEVAELLEQIQEPTRWAIHHLRPLPMCVAGKVVLLGDAAHAMSPHQGAGAGQAIEVQATIERGSISTHR
;
A
#
# COMPACT_ATOMS: atom_id res chain seq x y z
N MET A 1 -10.94 -37.42 1.56
CA MET A 1 -9.59 -36.92 1.22
C MET A 1 -9.45 -35.39 1.20
N LEU A 2 -10.45 -34.59 0.77
CA LEU A 2 -10.41 -33.11 0.94
C LEU A 2 -10.73 -32.67 2.39
N GLU A 3 -11.50 -33.47 3.12
CA GLU A 3 -11.68 -33.28 4.57
C GLU A 3 -10.44 -33.70 5.39
N GLU A 4 -9.54 -34.52 4.82
CA GLU A 4 -8.36 -35.04 5.54
C GLU A 4 -7.13 -34.14 5.49
N SER A 5 -7.06 -33.20 4.54
CA SER A 5 -6.04 -32.13 4.52
C SER A 5 -6.45 -30.93 5.38
N ALA A 6 -7.76 -30.68 5.55
CA ALA A 6 -8.27 -29.75 6.56
C ALA A 6 -8.08 -30.28 8.00
N ASN A 7 -8.03 -31.61 8.18
CA ASN A 7 -7.96 -32.24 9.51
C ASN A 7 -6.52 -32.54 10.00
N ARG A 8 -5.48 -32.11 9.26
CA ARG A 8 -4.06 -32.24 9.67
C ARG A 8 -3.52 -30.92 10.20
N GLY A 9 -4.04 -30.47 11.34
CA GLY A 9 -3.39 -29.54 12.27
C GLY A 9 -2.93 -28.16 11.74
N GLY A 10 -3.32 -27.77 10.53
CA GLY A 10 -3.09 -26.43 9.99
C GLY A 10 -4.17 -25.48 10.47
N ALA A 11 -3.84 -24.20 10.64
CA ALA A 11 -4.83 -23.15 10.92
C ALA A 11 -6.04 -23.29 9.97
N ASP A 12 -7.26 -23.01 10.48
CA ASP A 12 -8.44 -22.97 9.63
C ASP A 12 -8.14 -21.97 8.49
N LEU A 13 -8.28 -22.38 7.23
CA LEU A 13 -8.00 -21.50 6.08
C LEU A 13 -8.83 -20.22 6.14
N ARG A 14 -9.97 -20.26 6.84
CA ARG A 14 -10.81 -19.10 7.14
C ARG A 14 -10.13 -18.06 8.03
N ASP A 15 -9.14 -18.46 8.82
CA ASP A 15 -8.36 -17.51 9.62
C ASP A 15 -7.37 -16.72 8.74
N LEU A 16 -7.05 -17.21 7.53
CA LEU A 16 -6.08 -16.58 6.62
C LEU A 16 -6.72 -15.62 5.61
N ILE A 17 -8.05 -15.58 5.51
CA ILE A 17 -8.76 -14.71 4.55
C ILE A 17 -9.03 -13.31 5.08
N GLU A 18 -8.96 -13.11 6.40
CA GLU A 18 -9.19 -11.80 7.00
C GLU A 18 -7.98 -10.89 6.79
N PRO A 19 -8.16 -9.70 6.18
CA PRO A 19 -7.10 -8.73 6.00
C PRO A 19 -6.53 -8.26 7.34
N VAL A 20 -5.21 -8.25 7.42
CA VAL A 20 -4.47 -7.89 8.63
C VAL A 20 -3.88 -6.50 8.46
N TRP A 21 -4.15 -5.62 9.43
CA TRP A 21 -3.57 -4.28 9.44
C TRP A 21 -2.07 -4.38 9.71
N THR A 22 -1.29 -3.70 8.88
CA THR A 22 0.18 -3.73 8.89
C THR A 22 0.81 -2.82 9.94
N GLY A 23 0.00 -2.20 10.81
CA GLY A 23 0.47 -1.12 11.68
C GLY A 23 0.79 0.18 10.93
N THR A 24 0.57 0.23 9.61
CA THR A 24 0.93 1.37 8.77
C THR A 24 -0.31 2.10 8.25
N VAL A 25 -0.23 3.42 8.23
CA VAL A 25 -1.17 4.29 7.50
C VAL A 25 -0.41 5.05 6.41
N ALA A 26 -1.10 5.35 5.31
CA ALA A 26 -0.60 6.18 4.23
C ALA A 26 -1.48 7.42 4.06
N TYR A 27 -0.89 8.59 4.22
CA TYR A 27 -1.52 9.85 3.86
C TYR A 27 -1.31 10.09 2.37
N ARG A 28 -2.38 10.43 1.65
CA ARG A 28 -2.34 10.66 0.21
C ARG A 28 -2.84 12.06 -0.12
N GLY A 29 -2.17 12.69 -1.07
CA GLY A 29 -2.53 14.03 -1.53
C GLY A 29 -2.08 14.27 -2.96
N LEU A 30 -2.77 15.20 -3.62
CA LEU A 30 -2.40 15.72 -4.94
C LEU A 30 -2.04 17.20 -4.82
N ILE A 31 -1.00 17.60 -5.54
CA ILE A 31 -0.52 18.98 -5.55
C ILE A 31 -0.42 19.45 -7.00
N SER A 32 -1.08 20.55 -7.33
CA SER A 32 -0.86 21.23 -8.62
C SER A 32 0.58 21.73 -8.69
N VAL A 33 1.28 21.46 -9.78
CA VAL A 33 2.69 21.87 -9.95
C VAL A 33 2.87 23.38 -9.77
N GLY A 34 1.89 24.20 -10.13
CA GLY A 34 1.95 25.65 -9.92
C GLY A 34 2.07 26.08 -8.45
N ARG A 35 1.79 25.20 -7.48
CA ARG A 35 2.00 25.44 -6.04
C ARG A 35 3.39 25.06 -5.55
N LEU A 36 4.15 24.31 -6.35
CA LEU A 36 5.51 23.84 -6.06
C LEU A 36 6.58 24.70 -6.74
N VAL A 37 6.16 25.73 -7.46
CA VAL A 37 7.03 26.77 -8.02
C VAL A 37 6.98 27.94 -7.03
N GLY A 38 7.91 27.95 -6.08
CA GLY A 38 7.94 28.89 -4.96
C GLY A 38 9.11 29.87 -5.01
N ALA A 39 9.22 30.71 -3.97
CA ALA A 39 10.29 31.71 -3.82
C ALA A 39 11.70 31.10 -3.73
N ASN A 40 11.82 29.84 -3.32
CA ASN A 40 13.08 29.10 -3.16
C ASN A 40 13.47 28.26 -4.40
N GLY A 41 12.75 28.44 -5.52
CA GLY A 41 12.92 27.63 -6.73
C GLY A 41 11.85 26.55 -6.90
N GLU A 42 12.05 25.71 -7.91
CA GLU A 42 11.14 24.59 -8.20
C GLU A 42 11.45 23.39 -7.32
N HIS A 43 10.43 22.81 -6.69
CA HIS A 43 10.59 21.59 -5.90
C HIS A 43 11.05 20.42 -6.79
N ARG A 44 12.06 19.67 -6.34
CA ARG A 44 12.73 18.61 -7.14
C ARG A 44 11.78 17.53 -7.66
N THR A 45 10.72 17.24 -6.92
CA THR A 45 9.67 16.27 -7.30
C THR A 45 8.99 16.56 -8.64
N ILE A 46 9.02 17.81 -9.13
CA ILE A 46 8.42 18.19 -10.41
C ILE A 46 9.13 17.45 -11.57
N GLY A 47 10.46 17.36 -11.51
CA GLY A 47 11.28 16.75 -12.55
C GLY A 47 11.63 15.28 -12.30
N THR A 48 11.65 14.86 -11.03
CA THR A 48 12.18 13.56 -10.63
C THR A 48 11.32 12.93 -9.53
N PRO A 49 10.85 11.67 -9.67
CA PRO A 49 10.22 10.96 -8.56
C PRO A 49 11.15 10.88 -7.34
N MET A 50 10.62 11.22 -6.17
CA MET A 50 11.39 11.26 -4.92
C MET A 50 10.88 10.21 -3.93
N MET A 51 11.82 9.63 -3.19
CA MET A 51 11.56 8.82 -2.00
C MET A 51 12.36 9.41 -0.83
N TYR A 52 11.65 9.82 0.21
CA TYR A 52 12.19 10.34 1.46
C TYR A 52 12.06 9.24 2.53
N CYS A 53 13.14 8.92 3.22
CA CYS A 53 13.20 7.80 4.16
C CYS A 53 13.58 8.28 5.56
N GLY A 54 12.86 7.82 6.57
CA GLY A 54 13.15 8.11 7.97
C GLY A 54 12.66 7.00 8.89
N LYS A 55 12.89 7.17 10.20
CA LYS A 55 12.57 6.11 11.16
C LYS A 55 11.05 5.91 11.27
N GLY A 56 10.58 4.73 10.87
CA GLY A 56 9.16 4.35 10.91
C GLY A 56 8.26 5.15 9.96
N LYS A 57 8.86 5.88 9.01
CA LYS A 57 8.14 6.77 8.10
C LYS A 57 8.85 6.84 6.76
N ALA A 58 8.09 6.94 5.68
CA ALA A 58 8.62 7.17 4.35
C ALA A 58 7.67 8.09 3.57
N GLY A 59 8.19 8.86 2.64
CA GLY A 59 7.40 9.71 1.74
C GLY A 59 7.77 9.39 0.30
N LEU A 60 6.78 9.27 -0.57
CA LEU A 60 6.97 9.17 -2.00
C LEU A 60 6.26 10.34 -2.68
N SER A 61 6.89 10.89 -3.70
CA SER A 61 6.24 11.86 -4.58
C SER A 61 6.67 11.68 -6.01
N HIS A 62 5.76 11.87 -6.95
CA HIS A 62 6.06 11.77 -8.38
C HIS A 62 5.08 12.61 -9.21
N PRO A 63 5.52 13.15 -10.35
CA PRO A 63 4.64 13.83 -11.27
C PRO A 63 3.68 12.82 -11.93
N CYS A 64 2.48 13.28 -12.22
CA CYS A 64 1.43 12.56 -12.94
C CYS A 64 0.63 13.55 -13.81
N ALA A 65 -0.43 13.08 -14.49
CA ALA A 65 -1.26 13.92 -15.35
C ALA A 65 -0.43 14.78 -16.33
N THR A 66 0.53 14.13 -17.02
CA THR A 66 1.47 14.78 -17.95
C THR A 66 2.28 15.92 -17.31
N GLY A 67 2.62 15.78 -16.04
CA GLY A 67 3.44 16.74 -15.30
C GLY A 67 2.68 17.95 -14.76
N SER A 68 1.34 17.97 -14.83
CA SER A 68 0.54 19.08 -14.27
C SER A 68 0.27 18.92 -12.76
N VAL A 69 0.39 17.71 -12.23
CA VAL A 69 0.09 17.35 -10.84
C VAL A 69 1.21 16.48 -10.29
N VAL A 70 1.47 16.60 -8.99
CA VAL A 70 2.33 15.69 -8.23
C VAL A 70 1.44 14.87 -7.29
N ASN A 71 1.58 13.55 -7.36
CA ASN A 71 0.99 12.61 -6.41
C ASN A 71 1.96 12.42 -5.24
N VAL A 72 1.46 12.52 -4.01
CA VAL A 72 2.23 12.35 -2.77
C VAL A 72 1.62 11.24 -1.92
N VAL A 73 2.47 10.36 -1.40
CA VAL A 73 2.09 9.30 -0.45
C VAL A 73 3.07 9.32 0.72
N ALA A 74 2.56 9.54 1.92
CA ALA A 74 3.32 9.68 3.14
C ALA A 74 2.94 8.56 4.14
N PHE A 75 3.84 7.60 4.34
CA PHE A 75 3.67 6.46 5.23
C PHE A 75 4.10 6.75 6.65
N VAL A 76 3.28 6.33 7.62
CA VAL A 76 3.62 6.30 9.04
C VAL A 76 3.36 4.89 9.57
N SER A 77 4.40 4.25 10.09
CA SER A 77 4.39 2.86 10.53
C SER A 77 4.60 2.76 12.04
N GLN A 78 3.67 2.07 12.70
CA GLN A 78 3.73 1.62 14.08
C GLN A 78 3.83 0.10 14.05
N LEU A 79 5.02 -0.42 13.79
CA LEU A 79 5.25 -1.85 13.53
C LEU A 79 4.82 -2.73 14.71
N GLU A 80 4.88 -2.21 15.94
CA GLU A 80 4.39 -2.86 17.14
C GLU A 80 2.87 -3.12 17.17
N LYS A 81 2.11 -2.49 16.26
CA LYS A 81 0.66 -2.64 16.12
C LYS A 81 0.25 -3.55 14.95
N GLU A 82 1.21 -4.08 14.20
CA GLU A 82 0.92 -5.06 13.15
C GLU A 82 0.13 -6.24 13.73
N GLY A 83 -0.92 -6.68 13.02
CA GLY A 83 -1.78 -7.77 13.49
C GLY A 83 -2.95 -7.33 14.37
N THR A 84 -2.98 -6.08 14.84
CA THR A 84 -4.08 -5.58 15.68
C THR A 84 -5.26 -5.07 14.83
N PRO A 85 -6.50 -5.07 15.37
CA PRO A 85 -7.64 -4.49 14.66
C PRO A 85 -7.45 -2.98 14.41
N TYR A 86 -7.75 -2.53 13.19
CA TYR A 86 -7.81 -1.10 12.90
C TYR A 86 -9.16 -0.53 13.34
N GLY A 87 -9.14 0.47 14.23
CA GLY A 87 -10.34 0.98 14.93
C GLY A 87 -11.24 1.93 14.14
N GLY A 88 -11.21 1.92 12.81
CA GLY A 88 -11.90 2.89 11.97
C GLY A 88 -12.04 2.48 10.51
N PRO A 89 -12.58 3.36 9.64
CA PRO A 89 -12.66 3.11 8.21
C PRO A 89 -11.26 3.02 7.60
N TRP A 90 -11.08 2.16 6.58
CA TRP A 90 -9.76 2.01 5.95
C TRP A 90 -9.33 3.23 5.15
N VAL A 91 -10.28 4.07 4.75
CA VAL A 91 -10.04 5.33 4.07
C VAL A 91 -10.93 6.40 4.68
N GLU A 92 -10.34 7.52 5.06
CA GLU A 92 -11.06 8.69 5.55
C GLU A 92 -10.32 9.98 5.20
N ASP A 93 -11.06 11.08 5.15
CA ASP A 93 -10.46 12.41 5.11
C ASP A 93 -9.74 12.69 6.44
N CYS A 94 -8.58 13.33 6.37
CA CYS A 94 -7.86 13.73 7.57
C CYS A 94 -7.47 15.20 7.49
N SER A 95 -7.12 15.77 8.64
CA SER A 95 -6.66 17.16 8.65
C SER A 95 -5.23 17.25 8.08
N LYS A 96 -4.92 18.36 7.42
CA LYS A 96 -3.53 18.67 7.05
C LYS A 96 -2.62 18.72 8.27
N GLN A 97 -3.10 19.25 9.40
CA GLN A 97 -2.32 19.37 10.61
C GLN A 97 -1.88 18.00 11.15
N GLU A 98 -2.76 17.00 11.14
CA GLU A 98 -2.42 15.63 11.54
C GLU A 98 -1.25 15.06 10.71
N LEU A 99 -1.27 15.27 9.40
CA LEU A 99 -0.18 14.89 8.51
C LEU A 99 1.11 15.65 8.85
N LEU A 100 1.06 16.96 9.03
CA LEU A 100 2.24 17.77 9.36
C LEU A 100 2.84 17.39 10.71
N ASP A 101 2.01 17.14 11.73
CA ASP A 101 2.45 16.70 13.05
C ASP A 101 3.17 15.34 12.98
N CYS A 102 2.68 14.43 12.11
CA CYS A 102 3.36 13.16 11.86
C CYS A 102 4.78 13.35 11.27
N TYR A 103 5.05 14.43 10.56
CA TYR A 103 6.34 14.71 9.94
C TYR A 103 7.11 15.85 10.62
N ALA A 104 6.68 16.26 11.82
CA ALA A 104 7.38 17.30 12.58
C ALA A 104 8.86 16.94 12.78
N GLY A 105 9.74 17.89 12.47
CA GLY A 105 11.19 17.74 12.58
C GLY A 105 11.87 17.03 11.40
N TRP A 106 11.13 16.68 10.34
CA TRP A 106 11.72 16.29 9.06
C TRP A 106 12.37 17.47 8.33
N GLU A 107 13.14 17.17 7.29
CA GLU A 107 13.79 18.16 6.46
C GLU A 107 12.80 19.20 5.88
N PRO A 108 13.22 20.47 5.73
CA PRO A 108 12.37 21.54 5.22
C PRO A 108 11.68 21.21 3.89
N GLU A 109 12.35 20.51 2.98
CA GLU A 109 11.78 20.12 1.69
C GLU A 109 10.54 19.23 1.83
N VAL A 110 10.54 18.27 2.76
CA VAL A 110 9.37 17.42 3.00
C VAL A 110 8.24 18.24 3.63
N ALA A 111 8.54 19.13 4.57
CA ALA A 111 7.55 20.02 5.15
C ALA A 111 6.91 20.93 4.08
N GLU A 112 7.72 21.58 3.23
CA GLU A 112 7.28 22.41 2.11
C GLU A 112 6.34 21.64 1.18
N LEU A 113 6.67 20.38 0.85
CA LEU A 113 5.83 19.52 0.01
C LEU A 113 4.49 19.20 0.67
N LEU A 114 4.50 18.75 1.93
CA LEU A 114 3.29 18.32 2.64
C LEU A 114 2.35 19.50 2.94
N GLU A 115 2.88 20.71 3.15
CA GLU A 115 2.10 21.93 3.33
C GLU A 115 1.21 22.27 2.11
N GLN A 116 1.64 21.90 0.90
CA GLN A 116 0.87 22.19 -0.32
C GLN A 116 -0.31 21.23 -0.56
N ILE A 117 -0.40 20.12 0.19
CA ILE A 117 -1.54 19.21 0.13
C ILE A 117 -2.74 19.89 0.79
N GLN A 118 -3.89 19.98 0.10
CA GLN A 118 -5.08 20.66 0.63
C GLN A 118 -6.00 19.73 1.40
N GLU A 119 -6.36 18.61 0.79
CA GLU A 119 -7.35 17.66 1.30
C GLU A 119 -6.70 16.27 1.35
N PRO A 120 -5.89 15.99 2.38
CA PRO A 120 -5.27 14.68 2.50
C PRO A 120 -6.30 13.62 2.92
N THR A 121 -6.11 12.41 2.42
CA THR A 121 -6.84 11.23 2.88
C THR A 121 -5.89 10.28 3.59
N ARG A 122 -6.35 9.61 4.64
CA ARG A 122 -5.60 8.61 5.39
C ARG A 122 -6.08 7.20 5.01
N TRP A 123 -5.14 6.34 4.67
CA TRP A 123 -5.38 4.98 4.19
C TRP A 123 -4.73 3.98 5.14
N ALA A 124 -5.52 3.13 5.79
CA ALA A 124 -5.02 2.02 6.59
C ALA A 124 -4.54 0.88 5.67
N ILE A 125 -3.26 0.53 5.77
CA ILE A 125 -2.66 -0.47 4.90
C ILE A 125 -2.86 -1.87 5.49
N HIS A 126 -3.53 -2.73 4.73
CA HIS A 126 -3.78 -4.12 5.08
C HIS A 126 -3.09 -5.05 4.09
N HIS A 127 -2.75 -6.26 4.55
CA HIS A 127 -2.30 -7.36 3.70
C HIS A 127 -3.09 -8.64 4.02
N LEU A 128 -2.88 -9.71 3.26
CA LEU A 128 -3.31 -11.04 3.66
C LEU A 128 -2.16 -11.86 4.22
N ARG A 129 -2.49 -12.78 5.13
CA ARG A 129 -1.54 -13.81 5.54
C ARG A 129 -1.28 -14.76 4.35
N PRO A 130 -0.07 -15.30 4.18
CA PRO A 130 0.22 -16.22 3.08
C PRO A 130 -0.72 -17.43 3.09
N LEU A 131 -1.45 -17.63 1.99
CA LEU A 131 -2.29 -18.81 1.82
C LEU A 131 -1.43 -20.02 1.44
N PRO A 132 -1.63 -21.19 2.07
CA PRO A 132 -0.87 -22.40 1.75
C PRO A 132 -1.28 -23.00 0.40
N MET A 133 -2.46 -22.64 -0.12
CA MET A 133 -2.96 -23.07 -1.42
C MET A 133 -3.89 -22.02 -2.03
N CYS A 134 -3.78 -21.83 -3.34
CA CYS A 134 -4.64 -20.91 -4.11
C CYS A 134 -5.56 -21.63 -5.12
N VAL A 135 -5.55 -22.97 -5.15
CA VAL A 135 -6.34 -23.79 -6.08
C VAL A 135 -7.08 -24.89 -5.32
N ALA A 136 -8.38 -25.02 -5.55
CA ALA A 136 -9.20 -26.11 -5.03
C ALA A 136 -10.13 -26.66 -6.13
N GLY A 137 -9.84 -27.87 -6.60
CA GLY A 137 -10.61 -28.48 -7.69
C GLY A 137 -10.53 -27.67 -8.98
N LYS A 138 -11.65 -27.06 -9.39
CA LYS A 138 -11.75 -26.21 -10.59
C LYS A 138 -11.79 -24.70 -10.27
N VAL A 139 -11.50 -24.33 -9.03
CA VAL A 139 -11.51 -22.94 -8.56
C VAL A 139 -10.09 -22.52 -8.23
N VAL A 140 -9.72 -21.31 -8.66
CA VAL A 140 -8.42 -20.68 -8.39
C VAL A 140 -8.63 -19.26 -7.88
N LEU A 141 -7.86 -18.87 -6.87
CA LEU A 141 -7.78 -17.50 -6.36
C LEU A 141 -6.64 -16.76 -7.03
N LEU A 142 -6.86 -15.49 -7.38
CA LEU A 142 -5.91 -14.65 -8.09
C LEU A 142 -5.88 -13.23 -7.54
N GLY A 143 -4.75 -12.56 -7.74
CA GLY A 143 -4.56 -11.18 -7.31
C GLY A 143 -4.67 -11.04 -5.80
N ASP A 144 -5.26 -9.93 -5.36
CA ASP A 144 -5.40 -9.62 -3.94
C ASP A 144 -6.21 -10.67 -3.16
N ALA A 145 -7.12 -11.41 -3.80
CA ALA A 145 -7.83 -12.51 -3.16
C ALA A 145 -6.90 -13.67 -2.75
N ALA A 146 -5.73 -13.78 -3.37
CA ALA A 146 -4.72 -14.79 -3.04
C ALA A 146 -3.53 -14.22 -2.26
N HIS A 147 -3.14 -12.97 -2.53
CA HIS A 147 -1.85 -12.43 -2.10
C HIS A 147 -1.86 -10.90 -1.94
N ALA A 148 -2.91 -10.31 -1.36
CA ALA A 148 -2.90 -8.88 -1.04
C ALA A 148 -1.66 -8.53 -0.18
N MET A 149 -0.94 -7.48 -0.58
CA MET A 149 0.37 -7.14 -0.02
C MET A 149 0.51 -5.64 0.20
N SER A 150 1.42 -5.25 1.09
CA SER A 150 1.77 -3.84 1.28
C SER A 150 2.31 -3.22 -0.01
N PRO A 151 1.98 -1.96 -0.32
CA PRO A 151 2.27 -1.37 -1.63
C PRO A 151 3.73 -0.88 -1.79
N HIS A 152 4.62 -1.15 -0.84
CA HIS A 152 5.96 -0.55 -0.81
C HIS A 152 6.82 -0.88 -2.04
N GLN A 153 6.55 -2.00 -2.71
CA GLN A 153 7.23 -2.37 -3.96
C GLN A 153 6.42 -2.04 -5.23
N GLY A 154 5.18 -1.57 -5.12
CA GLY A 154 4.29 -1.36 -6.25
C GLY A 154 3.98 -2.63 -7.06
N ALA A 155 4.25 -3.82 -6.50
CA ALA A 155 4.28 -5.07 -7.24
C ALA A 155 2.95 -5.81 -7.30
N GLY A 156 1.95 -5.46 -6.46
CA GLY A 156 0.71 -6.22 -6.32
C GLY A 156 -0.02 -6.47 -7.64
N ALA A 157 -0.19 -5.42 -8.46
CA ALA A 157 -0.83 -5.54 -9.77
C ALA A 157 -0.01 -6.39 -10.75
N GLY A 158 1.32 -6.27 -10.74
CA GLY A 158 2.21 -7.06 -11.58
C GLY A 158 2.14 -8.56 -11.25
N GLN A 159 2.11 -8.89 -9.95
CA GLN A 159 1.98 -10.28 -9.48
C GLN A 159 0.68 -10.94 -9.95
N ALA A 160 -0.44 -10.20 -9.93
CA ALA A 160 -1.71 -10.71 -10.45
C ALA A 160 -1.64 -11.09 -11.95
N ILE A 161 -0.99 -10.25 -12.75
CA ILE A 161 -0.85 -10.45 -14.21
C ILE A 161 0.02 -11.68 -14.51
N GLU A 162 1.13 -11.85 -13.80
CA GLU A 162 2.04 -12.99 -14.00
C GLU A 162 1.37 -14.35 -13.70
N VAL A 163 0.56 -14.41 -12.63
CA VAL A 163 -0.16 -15.63 -12.26
C VAL A 163 -1.26 -15.95 -13.27
N GLN A 164 -1.99 -14.95 -13.77
CA GLN A 164 -2.98 -15.15 -14.82
C GLN A 164 -2.35 -15.76 -16.09
N ALA A 165 -1.23 -15.20 -16.54
CA ALA A 165 -0.53 -15.71 -17.72
C ALA A 165 -0.03 -17.17 -17.55
N THR A 166 0.31 -17.57 -16.33
CA THR A 166 0.75 -18.94 -16.00
C THR A 166 -0.41 -19.93 -16.06
N ILE A 167 -1.61 -19.52 -15.63
CA ILE A 167 -2.83 -20.34 -15.70
C ILE A 167 -3.28 -20.55 -17.14
N GLU A 168 -3.31 -19.50 -17.94
CA GLU A 168 -3.71 -19.56 -19.36
C GLU A 168 -2.81 -20.50 -20.17
N ARG A 169 -1.54 -20.66 -19.78
CA ARG A 169 -0.57 -21.58 -20.41
C ARG A 169 -0.71 -23.04 -19.96
N GLY A 170 -1.66 -23.37 -19.08
CA GLY A 170 -2.02 -24.76 -18.75
C GLY A 170 -1.07 -25.50 -17.80
N SER A 171 -0.15 -24.81 -17.13
CA SER A 171 0.92 -25.45 -16.34
C SER A 171 0.58 -25.75 -14.88
N ILE A 172 -0.64 -25.48 -14.40
CA ILE A 172 -1.03 -25.89 -13.04
C ILE A 172 -1.48 -27.35 -13.07
N SER A 173 -0.53 -28.26 -12.86
CA SER A 173 -0.80 -29.68 -12.64
C SER A 173 -1.64 -29.84 -11.39
N THR A 174 -2.95 -30.05 -11.56
CA THR A 174 -3.79 -30.60 -10.49
C THR A 174 -3.36 -32.06 -10.31
N HIS A 175 -2.59 -32.36 -9.25
CA HIS A 175 -2.40 -33.76 -8.86
C HIS A 175 -3.79 -34.35 -8.59
N ARG A 176 -4.19 -35.29 -9.45
CA ARG A 176 -5.35 -36.18 -9.29
C ARG A 176 -5.01 -37.31 -8.34
#